data_AF-A0A7C5ZG86-F1
#
_entry.id   AF-A0A7C5ZG86-F1
#
_cell.length_a   1.000
_cell.length_b   1.000
_cell.length_c   1.000
_cell.angle_alpha   90.00
_cell.angle_beta   90.00
_cell.angle_gamma   90.00
#
_symmetry.space_group_name_H-M   'P 1'
#
loop_
_entity.id
_entity.type
_entity.pdbx_description
1 polymer ?
#
loop_
_entity_poly.entity_id
_entity_poly.type
_entity_poly.pdbx_seq_one_letter_code
_entity_poly.pdbx_strand_id
1 'polypeptide(L)'
;MRSQRMLLLTGVPLAAALCAAPASGGTVIAKFNNLDLAQNVQVNIGSGNQTFSAGRFDWTLLSSSGTLLGDYGGGNFKTFCVELTQFVAPGGTYTFSEIQPLANLFGGGASGANIANLLGELYTDEFDNVDTAAEAASFQVAVWEIVQDGGLGVANLNLSAGNFTLVSGASLAASYLANLGGGPLERLIGLQNPSNQDQIVLAKAGAVIPLPGAFAAGLPATLLGAMAMRLRQRRWA
;
A
#
# COMPACT_ATOMS: atom_id res chain seq x y z
N MET A 1 -38.25 37.68 -54.60
CA MET A 1 -37.59 37.62 -53.27
C MET A 1 -37.33 36.15 -52.95
N ARG A 2 -36.05 35.79 -52.74
CA ARG A 2 -35.52 34.41 -52.70
C ARG A 2 -35.67 33.81 -51.29
N SER A 3 -36.22 32.60 -51.20
CA SER A 3 -36.30 31.81 -49.96
C SER A 3 -35.04 30.94 -49.82
N GLN A 4 -34.32 31.09 -48.72
CA GLN A 4 -33.05 30.40 -48.44
C GLN A 4 -33.28 29.03 -47.81
N ARG A 5 -32.57 28.02 -48.34
CA ARG A 5 -32.54 26.64 -47.85
C ARG A 5 -31.67 26.55 -46.58
N MET A 6 -32.24 25.98 -45.53
CA MET A 6 -31.60 25.73 -44.23
C MET A 6 -30.83 24.39 -44.28
N LEU A 7 -29.51 24.46 -44.14
CA LEU A 7 -28.59 23.33 -44.15
C LEU A 7 -28.35 22.88 -42.69
N LEU A 8 -28.75 21.66 -42.32
CA LEU A 8 -28.40 21.06 -41.02
C LEU A 8 -26.94 20.56 -41.07
N LEU A 9 -26.06 21.12 -40.23
CA LEU A 9 -24.75 20.54 -39.94
C LEU A 9 -24.86 19.52 -38.81
N THR A 10 -24.50 18.27 -39.11
CA THR A 10 -24.26 17.20 -38.14
C THR A 10 -22.93 17.44 -37.42
N GLY A 11 -22.96 17.70 -36.12
CA GLY A 11 -21.76 17.83 -35.28
C GLY A 11 -21.15 16.46 -34.96
N VAL A 12 -19.86 16.30 -35.25
CA VAL A 12 -19.04 15.14 -34.84
C VAL A 12 -18.59 15.37 -33.39
N PRO A 13 -18.81 14.44 -32.44
CA PRO A 13 -18.28 14.59 -31.08
C PRO A 13 -16.76 14.40 -31.08
N LEU A 14 -16.05 15.38 -30.53
CA LEU A 14 -14.62 15.37 -30.29
C LEU A 14 -14.32 14.41 -29.12
N ALA A 15 -13.70 13.27 -29.39
CA ALA A 15 -13.24 12.36 -28.35
C ALA A 15 -12.04 12.98 -27.62
N ALA A 16 -12.23 13.37 -26.36
CA ALA A 16 -11.15 13.82 -25.49
C ALA A 16 -10.26 12.61 -25.15
N ALA A 17 -9.06 12.57 -25.71
CA ALA A 17 -8.03 11.64 -25.26
C ALA A 17 -7.64 12.01 -23.83
N LEU A 18 -8.10 11.24 -22.84
CA LEU A 18 -7.53 11.31 -21.49
C LEU A 18 -6.07 10.87 -21.60
N CYS A 19 -5.16 11.82 -21.48
CA CYS A 19 -3.75 11.52 -21.25
C CYS A 19 -3.64 10.80 -19.91
N ALA A 20 -3.44 9.49 -19.94
CA ALA A 20 -2.97 8.76 -18.77
C ALA A 20 -1.62 9.35 -18.39
N ALA A 21 -1.57 10.10 -17.29
CA ALA A 21 -0.30 10.57 -16.74
C ALA A 21 0.57 9.33 -16.46
N PRO A 22 1.85 9.34 -16.84
CA PRO A 22 2.75 8.26 -16.46
C PRO A 22 2.75 8.15 -14.93
N ALA A 23 2.66 6.92 -14.40
CA ALA A 23 2.88 6.67 -12.99
C ALA A 23 4.32 7.08 -12.65
N SER A 24 4.47 8.28 -12.08
CA SER A 24 5.78 8.78 -11.65
C SER A 24 6.23 7.98 -10.42
N GLY A 25 7.08 6.98 -10.64
CA GLY A 25 7.79 6.29 -9.56
C GLY A 25 8.93 7.18 -9.07
N GLY A 26 8.67 7.94 -8.01
CA GLY A 26 9.72 8.64 -7.28
C GLY A 26 10.76 7.68 -6.72
N THR A 27 11.88 8.20 -6.26
CA THR A 27 12.87 7.41 -5.51
C THR A 27 13.05 7.99 -4.13
N VAL A 28 13.27 7.10 -3.16
CA VAL A 28 13.46 7.44 -1.76
C VAL A 28 14.73 6.75 -1.29
N ILE A 29 15.72 7.53 -0.86
CA ILE A 29 16.91 6.99 -0.20
C ILE A 29 16.79 7.30 1.28
N ALA A 30 16.74 6.25 2.10
CA ALA A 30 16.52 6.37 3.53
C ALA A 30 17.44 5.45 4.31
N LYS A 31 17.89 5.91 5.48
CA LYS A 31 18.61 5.13 6.47
C LYS A 31 17.63 4.56 7.48
N PHE A 32 17.66 3.25 7.68
CA PHE A 32 16.89 2.61 8.74
C PHE A 32 17.55 2.90 10.08
N ASN A 33 16.81 3.51 11.02
CA ASN A 33 17.34 3.86 12.32
C ASN A 33 17.20 2.68 13.28
N ASN A 34 15.97 2.27 13.56
CA ASN A 34 15.60 1.20 14.49
C ASN A 34 14.12 0.82 14.33
N LEU A 35 13.74 -0.24 15.04
CA LEU A 35 12.35 -0.54 15.41
C LEU A 35 12.11 0.03 16.81
N ASP A 36 11.63 1.27 16.92
CA ASP A 36 11.48 1.96 18.23
C ASP A 36 10.36 1.34 19.07
N LEU A 37 9.22 1.06 18.44
CA LEU A 37 8.06 0.39 19.04
C LEU A 37 7.91 -1.00 18.42
N ALA A 38 8.38 -2.03 19.12
CA ALA A 38 8.26 -3.41 18.65
C ALA A 38 8.13 -4.45 19.76
N GLN A 39 7.48 -5.57 19.43
CA GLN A 39 7.46 -6.78 20.25
C GLN A 39 7.63 -8.01 19.37
N ASN A 40 8.12 -9.09 19.97
CA ASN A 40 8.15 -10.38 19.31
C ASN A 40 6.72 -10.92 19.18
N VAL A 41 6.36 -11.31 17.97
CA VAL A 41 5.13 -12.00 17.66
C VAL A 41 5.47 -13.33 17.01
N GLN A 42 4.61 -14.32 17.24
CA GLN A 42 4.73 -15.60 16.56
C GLN A 42 3.58 -15.71 15.55
N VAL A 43 3.91 -16.00 14.30
CA VAL A 43 2.96 -16.11 13.20
C VAL A 43 3.22 -17.39 12.42
N ASN A 44 2.24 -17.83 11.64
CA ASN A 44 2.41 -18.91 10.69
C ASN A 44 1.99 -18.44 9.29
N ILE A 45 2.87 -18.68 8.33
CA ILE A 45 2.75 -18.27 6.92
C ILE A 45 2.82 -19.48 5.98
N GLY A 46 2.21 -20.61 6.37
CA GLY A 46 2.20 -21.87 5.63
C GLY A 46 3.45 -22.75 5.79
N SER A 47 4.54 -22.20 6.32
CA SER A 47 5.81 -22.93 6.55
C SER A 47 6.07 -23.31 8.02
N GLY A 48 5.04 -23.21 8.86
CA GLY A 48 5.14 -23.40 10.30
C GLY A 48 5.27 -22.09 11.08
N ASN A 49 5.40 -22.19 12.40
CA ASN A 49 5.41 -21.04 13.28
C ASN A 49 6.79 -20.36 13.28
N GLN A 50 6.82 -19.07 12.99
CA GLN A 50 8.02 -18.23 12.97
C GLN A 50 7.87 -17.05 13.91
N THR A 51 8.98 -16.60 14.48
CA THR A 51 9.00 -15.43 15.38
C THR A 51 9.58 -14.23 14.64
N PHE A 52 8.86 -13.11 14.66
CA PHE A 52 9.30 -11.84 14.08
C PHE A 52 9.24 -10.73 15.12
N SER A 53 10.15 -9.76 14.99
CA SER A 53 10.00 -8.47 15.68
C SER A 53 9.03 -7.62 14.88
N ALA A 54 7.77 -7.57 15.31
CA ALA A 54 6.74 -6.75 14.68
C ALA A 54 6.70 -5.37 15.32
N GLY A 55 6.58 -4.31 14.52
CA GLY A 55 6.61 -2.96 15.04
C GLY A 55 6.73 -1.89 13.98
N ARG A 56 6.93 -0.66 14.44
CA ARG A 56 7.08 0.53 13.60
C ARG A 56 8.55 0.73 13.23
N PHE A 57 8.81 0.95 11.95
CA PHE A 57 10.15 1.23 11.44
C PHE A 57 10.38 2.74 11.39
N ASP A 58 11.45 3.21 12.01
CA ASP A 58 11.83 4.62 11.98
C ASP A 58 13.00 4.84 11.01
N TRP A 59 12.82 5.82 10.12
CA TRP A 59 13.72 6.09 9.01
C TRP A 59 14.22 7.52 9.05
N THR A 60 15.45 7.72 8.58
CA THR A 60 15.98 9.04 8.21
C THR A 60 16.03 9.14 6.69
N LEU A 61 15.24 10.02 6.10
CA LEU A 61 15.28 10.40 4.70
C LEU A 61 16.60 11.11 4.40
N LEU A 62 17.36 10.57 3.46
CA LEU A 62 18.62 11.14 2.99
C LEU A 62 18.42 11.94 1.71
N SER A 63 17.58 11.44 0.81
CA SER A 63 17.20 12.13 -0.41
C SER A 63 15.94 11.53 -1.00
N SER A 64 15.22 12.33 -1.78
CA SER A 64 14.11 11.83 -2.57
C SER A 64 13.95 12.58 -3.88
N SER A 65 13.33 11.94 -4.87
CA SER A 65 12.98 12.54 -6.16
C SER A 65 11.51 12.34 -6.44
N GLY A 66 10.78 13.39 -6.82
CA GLY A 66 9.37 13.29 -7.23
C GLY A 66 8.38 12.98 -6.08
N THR A 67 8.77 13.31 -4.85
CA THR A 67 8.24 12.66 -3.65
C THR A 67 6.83 13.05 -3.30
N LEU A 68 5.96 12.05 -3.23
CA LEU A 68 4.68 12.15 -2.54
C LEU A 68 4.83 11.89 -1.04
N LEU A 69 6.02 11.51 -0.54
CA LEU A 69 6.28 11.41 0.90
C LEU A 69 6.03 12.76 1.59
N GLY A 70 5.38 12.70 2.74
CA GLY A 70 5.20 13.84 3.64
C GLY A 70 6.52 14.57 3.87
N ASP A 71 6.43 15.90 4.00
CA ASP A 71 7.52 16.63 4.64
C ASP A 71 7.44 16.31 6.13
N TYR A 72 8.04 15.18 6.53
CA TYR A 72 8.00 14.69 7.90
C TYR A 72 8.99 15.46 8.79
N GLY A 73 8.77 16.78 8.90
CA GLY A 73 9.35 17.67 9.91
C GLY A 73 10.79 17.35 10.33
N GLY A 74 11.74 17.43 9.39
CA GLY A 74 13.16 17.18 9.66
C GLY A 74 13.76 15.95 8.97
N GLY A 75 13.00 15.31 8.07
CA GLY A 75 13.48 14.21 7.25
C GLY A 75 13.28 12.83 7.87
N ASN A 76 12.66 12.68 9.04
CA ASN A 76 12.42 11.34 9.61
C ASN A 76 11.01 10.86 9.32
N PHE A 77 10.81 9.61 8.91
CA PHE A 77 9.48 9.07 8.64
C PHE A 77 9.29 7.67 9.21
N LYS A 78 8.03 7.28 9.36
CA LYS A 78 7.60 6.03 10.00
C LYS A 78 6.95 5.13 8.96
N THR A 79 7.32 3.85 8.95
CA THR A 79 6.72 2.85 8.05
C THR A 79 6.33 1.58 8.79
N PHE A 80 5.54 0.77 8.10
CA PHE A 80 5.31 -0.64 8.43
C PHE A 80 5.69 -1.49 7.23
N CYS A 81 6.17 -2.70 7.49
CA CYS A 81 6.58 -3.59 6.42
C CYS A 81 5.41 -4.39 5.87
N VAL A 82 5.44 -4.70 4.57
CA VAL A 82 4.37 -5.49 3.93
C VAL A 82 4.78 -6.94 3.66
N GLU A 83 6.01 -7.32 3.98
CA GLU A 83 6.50 -8.68 3.76
C GLU A 83 7.30 -9.24 4.94
N LEU A 84 7.30 -10.57 5.05
CA LEU A 84 7.94 -11.33 6.13
C LEU A 84 9.24 -12.03 5.72
N THR A 85 9.59 -12.02 4.43
CA THR A 85 10.72 -12.84 3.90
C THR A 85 11.98 -12.05 3.57
N GLN A 86 11.88 -10.73 3.57
CA GLN A 86 13.01 -9.82 3.36
C GLN A 86 13.13 -8.91 4.58
N PHE A 87 14.33 -8.41 4.82
CA PHE A 87 14.67 -7.70 6.06
C PHE A 87 15.47 -6.44 5.75
N VAL A 88 15.44 -5.52 6.70
CA VAL A 88 16.32 -4.36 6.78
C VAL A 88 17.04 -4.41 8.13
N ALA A 89 18.23 -3.81 8.21
CA ALA A 89 19.09 -3.84 9.40
C ALA A 89 19.38 -2.42 9.88
N PRO A 90 19.28 -2.15 11.20
CA PRO A 90 19.56 -0.83 11.76
C PRO A 90 20.91 -0.27 11.28
N GLY A 91 20.93 1.00 10.90
CA GLY A 91 22.09 1.69 10.34
C GLY A 91 22.26 1.53 8.82
N GLY A 92 21.53 0.60 8.18
CA GLY A 92 21.57 0.40 6.74
C GLY A 92 20.90 1.53 5.95
N THR A 93 21.41 1.81 4.74
CA THR A 93 20.82 2.75 3.80
C THR A 93 20.21 2.00 2.62
N TYR A 94 18.99 2.38 2.26
CA TYR A 94 18.17 1.69 1.27
C TYR A 94 17.60 2.67 0.26
N THR A 95 17.57 2.25 -1.00
CA THR A 95 16.92 2.97 -2.09
C THR A 95 15.62 2.27 -2.44
N PHE A 96 14.51 2.97 -2.31
CA PHE A 96 13.18 2.50 -2.65
C PHE A 96 12.66 3.20 -3.90
N SER A 97 11.88 2.46 -4.69
CA SER A 97 11.00 3.02 -5.71
C SER A 97 9.64 3.31 -5.07
N GLU A 98 9.09 4.50 -5.28
CA GLU A 98 7.72 4.81 -4.90
C GLU A 98 6.74 4.12 -5.85
N ILE A 99 5.78 3.40 -5.30
CA ILE A 99 4.75 2.69 -6.04
C ILE A 99 3.41 3.36 -5.81
N GLN A 100 2.80 3.83 -6.92
CA GLN A 100 1.48 4.42 -6.96
C GLN A 100 0.67 4.01 -8.21
N PRO A 101 -0.66 3.84 -8.11
CA PRO A 101 -1.43 3.66 -6.87
C PRO A 101 -0.88 2.51 -6.00
N LEU A 102 -1.05 2.57 -4.68
CA LEU A 102 -0.56 1.54 -3.74
C LEU A 102 -0.95 0.11 -4.18
N ALA A 103 -2.13 -0.06 -4.79
CA ALA A 103 -2.60 -1.33 -5.32
C ALA A 103 -1.59 -2.04 -6.25
N ASN A 104 -0.76 -1.29 -6.98
CA ASN A 104 0.27 -1.84 -7.86
C ASN A 104 1.39 -2.57 -7.10
N LEU A 105 1.64 -2.22 -5.83
CA LEU A 105 2.57 -2.95 -4.97
C LEU A 105 2.09 -4.40 -4.76
N PHE A 106 0.77 -4.61 -4.80
CA PHE A 106 0.12 -5.90 -4.58
C PHE A 106 -0.38 -6.54 -5.88
N GLY A 107 0.24 -6.20 -7.02
CA GLY A 107 -0.09 -6.76 -8.33
C GLY A 107 -1.27 -6.10 -9.06
N GLY A 108 -1.88 -5.07 -8.47
CA GLY A 108 -2.98 -4.31 -9.07
C GLY A 108 -4.30 -5.07 -9.14
N GLY A 109 -5.18 -4.63 -10.04
CA GLY A 109 -6.52 -5.22 -10.22
C GLY A 109 -7.41 -5.09 -8.97
N ALA A 110 -8.49 -5.87 -8.93
CA ALA A 110 -9.45 -5.84 -7.83
C ALA A 110 -8.82 -6.27 -6.49
N SER A 111 -7.97 -7.30 -6.51
CA SER A 111 -7.29 -7.81 -5.32
C SER A 111 -6.37 -6.75 -4.71
N GLY A 112 -5.49 -6.14 -5.51
CA GLY A 112 -4.60 -5.08 -5.03
C GLY A 112 -5.36 -3.83 -4.58
N ALA A 113 -6.49 -3.51 -5.22
CA ALA A 113 -7.35 -2.41 -4.80
C ALA A 113 -8.01 -2.67 -3.44
N ASN A 114 -8.49 -3.89 -3.19
CA ASN A 114 -9.05 -4.28 -1.89
C ASN A 114 -8.00 -4.17 -0.78
N ILE A 115 -6.80 -4.71 -1.01
CA ILE A 115 -5.68 -4.61 -0.06
C ILE A 115 -5.35 -3.12 0.21
N ALA A 116 -5.21 -2.31 -0.83
CA ALA A 116 -4.88 -0.89 -0.68
C ALA A 116 -5.97 -0.10 0.08
N ASN A 117 -7.25 -0.41 -0.14
CA ASN A 117 -8.35 0.23 0.58
C ASN A 117 -8.35 -0.19 2.06
N LEU A 118 -8.21 -1.48 2.37
CA LEU A 118 -8.17 -1.97 3.75
C LEU A 118 -6.97 -1.39 4.53
N LEU A 119 -5.80 -1.26 3.89
CA LEU A 119 -4.66 -0.58 4.49
C LEU A 119 -4.96 0.91 4.69
N GLY A 120 -5.62 1.57 3.74
CA GLY A 120 -6.05 2.96 3.89
C GLY A 120 -6.98 3.15 5.10
N GLU A 121 -7.96 2.27 5.28
CA GLU A 121 -8.86 2.29 6.45
C GLU A 121 -8.10 2.04 7.76
N LEU A 122 -7.23 1.02 7.80
CA LEU A 122 -6.41 0.72 8.97
C LEU A 122 -5.55 1.93 9.39
N TYR A 123 -4.96 2.62 8.43
CA TYR A 123 -4.18 3.83 8.72
C TYR A 123 -5.06 4.98 9.23
N THR A 124 -6.24 5.19 8.63
CA THR A 124 -7.19 6.20 9.10
C THR A 124 -7.59 5.99 10.55
N ASP A 125 -7.93 4.75 10.90
CA ASP A 125 -8.58 4.46 12.18
C ASP A 125 -7.57 4.33 13.33
N GLU A 126 -6.37 3.80 13.04
CA GLU A 126 -5.47 3.34 14.10
C GLU A 126 -4.10 4.03 14.11
N PHE A 127 -3.58 4.56 12.98
CA PHE A 127 -2.17 4.97 12.88
C PHE A 127 -1.76 6.05 13.89
N ASP A 128 -2.63 7.05 14.11
CA ASP A 128 -2.36 8.15 15.04
C ASP A 128 -2.38 7.71 16.53
N ASN A 129 -2.91 6.52 16.82
CA ASN A 129 -2.96 5.94 18.17
C ASN A 129 -1.82 4.94 18.43
N VAL A 130 -0.87 4.77 17.49
CA VAL A 130 0.24 3.82 17.64
C VAL A 130 1.42 4.43 18.39
N ASP A 131 1.37 4.36 19.72
CA ASP A 131 2.33 5.00 20.62
C ASP A 131 3.09 4.02 21.52
N THR A 132 2.65 2.77 21.61
CA THR A 132 3.28 1.70 22.40
C THR A 132 3.77 0.54 21.53
N ALA A 133 4.68 -0.27 22.07
CA ALA A 133 5.16 -1.48 21.41
C ALA A 133 4.03 -2.49 21.12
N ALA A 134 3.02 -2.56 22.00
CA ALA A 134 1.87 -3.44 21.82
C ALA A 134 1.00 -2.99 20.63
N GLU A 135 0.65 -1.70 20.56
CA GLU A 135 -0.10 -1.11 19.45
C GLU A 135 0.67 -1.24 18.14
N ALA A 136 1.97 -0.94 18.12
CA ALA A 136 2.78 -0.98 16.90
C ALA A 136 2.90 -2.38 16.31
N ALA A 137 3.09 -3.40 17.15
CA ALA A 137 3.10 -4.77 16.67
C ALA A 137 1.72 -5.27 16.27
N SER A 138 0.65 -4.84 16.95
CA SER A 138 -0.72 -5.14 16.53
C SER A 138 -1.06 -4.51 15.18
N PHE A 139 -0.62 -3.28 14.95
CA PHE A 139 -0.73 -2.61 13.66
C PHE A 139 0.05 -3.35 12.59
N GLN A 140 1.31 -3.72 12.86
CA GLN A 140 2.14 -4.48 11.93
C GLN A 140 1.54 -5.87 11.59
N VAL A 141 0.94 -6.55 12.55
CA VAL A 141 0.23 -7.83 12.33
C VAL A 141 -1.03 -7.63 11.49
N ALA A 142 -1.81 -6.57 11.74
CA ALA A 142 -2.97 -6.24 10.91
C ALA A 142 -2.56 -5.93 9.46
N VAL A 143 -1.43 -5.24 9.25
CA VAL A 143 -0.86 -5.04 7.90
C VAL A 143 -0.55 -6.37 7.23
N TRP A 144 0.09 -7.32 7.92
CA TRP A 144 0.40 -8.63 7.34
C TRP A 144 -0.83 -9.45 7.00
N GLU A 145 -1.83 -9.47 7.88
CA GLU A 145 -3.12 -10.12 7.61
C GLU A 145 -3.78 -9.54 6.34
N ILE A 146 -3.87 -8.22 6.23
CA ILE A 146 -4.48 -7.55 5.07
C ILE A 146 -3.70 -7.86 3.78
N VAL A 147 -2.37 -7.86 3.83
CA VAL A 147 -1.55 -8.14 2.64
C VAL A 147 -1.70 -9.60 2.18
N GLN A 148 -1.83 -10.55 3.11
CA GLN A 148 -1.91 -11.98 2.78
C GLN A 148 -3.32 -12.42 2.40
N ASP A 149 -4.35 -11.93 3.10
CA ASP A 149 -5.72 -12.45 3.00
C ASP A 149 -6.78 -11.38 2.62
N GLY A 150 -6.41 -10.10 2.57
CA GLY A 150 -7.32 -8.99 2.27
C GLY A 150 -7.72 -8.84 0.79
N GLY A 151 -7.13 -9.60 -0.13
CA GLY A 151 -7.42 -9.51 -1.57
C GLY A 151 -8.89 -9.76 -1.93
N LEU A 152 -9.61 -10.54 -1.11
CA LEU A 152 -11.03 -10.83 -1.28
C LEU A 152 -11.93 -9.96 -0.38
N GLY A 153 -11.36 -8.96 0.31
CA GLY A 153 -12.06 -8.03 1.18
C GLY A 153 -12.12 -8.46 2.65
N VAL A 154 -12.64 -7.56 3.50
CA VAL A 154 -12.61 -7.64 4.97
C VAL A 154 -13.13 -8.96 5.56
N ALA A 155 -14.12 -9.59 4.92
CA ALA A 155 -14.72 -10.84 5.40
C ALA A 155 -13.76 -12.05 5.41
N ASN A 156 -12.59 -11.93 4.76
CA ASN A 156 -11.58 -12.98 4.73
C ASN A 156 -10.49 -12.79 5.79
N LEU A 157 -10.46 -11.64 6.48
CA LEU A 157 -9.46 -11.36 7.50
C LEU A 157 -9.79 -12.17 8.76
N ASN A 158 -8.89 -13.06 9.15
CA ASN A 158 -9.04 -13.91 10.32
C ASN A 158 -7.66 -14.36 10.83
N LEU A 159 -7.20 -13.78 11.93
CA LEU A 159 -5.90 -14.11 12.53
C LEU A 159 -5.73 -15.59 12.98
N SER A 160 -6.76 -16.42 12.91
CA SER A 160 -6.71 -17.85 13.24
C SER A 160 -6.84 -18.80 12.04
N ALA A 161 -7.04 -18.28 10.82
CA ALA A 161 -7.20 -19.08 9.60
C ALA A 161 -6.66 -18.31 8.37
N GLY A 162 -6.55 -18.95 7.21
CA GLY A 162 -6.06 -18.29 5.99
C GLY A 162 -4.58 -18.53 5.71
N ASN A 163 -3.96 -17.66 4.93
CA ASN A 163 -2.56 -17.77 4.55
C ASN A 163 -1.63 -17.18 5.62
N PHE A 164 -2.14 -16.25 6.42
CA PHE A 164 -1.49 -15.73 7.61
C PHE A 164 -2.27 -16.13 8.86
N THR A 165 -1.58 -16.53 9.91
CA THR A 165 -2.21 -16.70 11.24
C THR A 165 -1.31 -16.19 12.34
N LEU A 166 -1.90 -15.57 13.36
CA LEU A 166 -1.24 -15.15 14.58
C LEU A 166 -1.28 -16.29 15.60
N VAL A 167 -0.10 -16.70 16.06
CA VAL A 167 0.06 -17.73 17.10
C VAL A 167 0.14 -17.07 18.49
N SER A 168 0.89 -15.98 18.62
CA SER A 168 1.00 -15.22 19.88
C SER A 168 1.52 -13.79 19.68
N GLY A 169 1.23 -12.92 20.66
CA GLY A 169 1.57 -11.48 20.64
C GLY A 169 0.44 -10.63 20.03
N ALA A 170 0.69 -9.33 19.84
CA ALA A 170 -0.17 -8.44 19.04
C ALA A 170 -1.67 -8.45 19.40
N SER A 171 -2.02 -8.39 20.69
CA SER A 171 -3.39 -8.56 21.20
C SER A 171 -4.46 -7.61 20.64
N LEU A 172 -4.09 -6.45 20.10
CA LEU A 172 -5.03 -5.47 19.52
C LEU A 172 -5.27 -5.69 18.01
N ALA A 173 -4.57 -6.61 17.35
CA ALA A 173 -4.68 -6.77 15.89
C ALA A 173 -6.09 -7.19 15.48
N ALA A 174 -6.73 -8.06 16.26
CA ALA A 174 -8.11 -8.49 16.00
C ALA A 174 -9.12 -7.33 16.08
N SER A 175 -8.95 -6.40 17.02
CA SER A 175 -9.83 -5.22 17.12
C SER A 175 -9.61 -4.25 15.96
N TYR A 176 -8.35 -4.04 15.55
CA TYR A 176 -8.04 -3.17 14.40
C TYR A 176 -8.69 -3.70 13.12
N LEU A 177 -8.62 -5.01 12.87
CA LEU A 177 -9.24 -5.64 11.70
C LEU A 177 -10.78 -5.59 11.75
N ALA A 178 -11.37 -5.66 12.94
CA ALA A 178 -12.81 -5.61 13.14
C ALA A 178 -13.41 -4.21 12.90
N ASN A 179 -12.61 -3.15 12.96
CA ASN A 179 -13.03 -1.77 12.72
C ASN A 179 -13.11 -1.42 11.22
N LEU A 180 -12.54 -2.25 10.34
CA LEU A 180 -12.56 -2.04 8.89
C LEU A 180 -13.95 -2.30 8.30
N GLY A 181 -14.30 -1.62 7.19
CA GLY A 181 -15.53 -1.91 6.44
C GLY A 181 -16.24 -0.70 5.82
N GLY A 182 -15.53 0.36 5.44
CA GLY A 182 -16.11 1.51 4.73
C GLY A 182 -15.82 2.88 5.34
N GLY A 183 -14.75 2.98 6.12
CA GLY A 183 -14.25 4.24 6.67
C GLY A 183 -13.61 5.17 5.63
N PRO A 184 -13.16 6.37 6.05
CA PRO A 184 -12.32 7.22 5.22
C PRO A 184 -11.02 6.49 4.88
N LEU A 185 -10.43 6.81 3.72
CA LEU A 185 -9.17 6.20 3.27
C LEU A 185 -8.03 7.18 3.43
N GLU A 186 -7.06 6.82 4.26
CA GLU A 186 -5.76 7.47 4.24
C GLU A 186 -5.03 7.17 2.93
N ARG A 187 -4.14 8.08 2.58
CA ARG A 187 -3.45 8.02 1.29
C ARG A 187 -2.06 7.46 1.52
N LEU A 188 -1.80 6.28 0.96
CA LEU A 188 -0.59 5.52 1.24
C LEU A 188 0.29 5.39 0.00
N ILE A 189 1.61 5.30 0.23
CA ILE A 189 2.64 5.02 -0.77
C ILE A 189 3.32 3.70 -0.44
N GLY A 190 3.55 2.89 -1.47
CA GLY A 190 4.43 1.74 -1.40
C GLY A 190 5.87 2.16 -1.62
N LEU A 191 6.79 1.70 -0.78
CA LEU A 191 8.23 1.83 -0.96
C LEU A 191 8.80 0.45 -1.29
N GLN A 192 9.09 0.21 -2.56
CA GLN A 192 9.54 -1.08 -3.05
C GLN A 192 11.06 -1.15 -3.14
N ASN A 193 11.65 -2.25 -2.69
CA ASN A 193 13.07 -2.58 -2.89
C ASN A 193 13.23 -4.01 -3.44
N PRO A 194 13.98 -4.21 -4.54
CA PRO A 194 14.14 -5.56 -5.14
C PRO A 194 14.79 -6.63 -4.26
N SER A 195 15.50 -6.23 -3.20
CA SER A 195 16.31 -7.14 -2.37
C SER A 195 16.13 -6.96 -0.87
N ASN A 196 15.37 -5.97 -0.44
CA ASN A 196 15.14 -5.63 0.96
C ASN A 196 13.64 -5.42 1.20
N GLN A 197 13.26 -5.33 2.47
CA GLN A 197 11.86 -5.35 2.85
C GLN A 197 11.04 -4.18 2.29
N ASP A 198 9.99 -4.48 1.54
CA ASP A 198 9.01 -3.49 1.07
C ASP A 198 8.26 -2.84 2.25
N GLN A 199 7.99 -1.54 2.14
CA GLN A 199 7.37 -0.74 3.19
C GLN A 199 6.13 0.02 2.68
N ILE A 200 5.27 0.43 3.59
CA ILE A 200 4.17 1.36 3.33
C ILE A 200 4.23 2.55 4.28
N VAL A 201 3.79 3.70 3.78
CA VAL A 201 3.93 4.99 4.45
C VAL A 201 2.81 5.93 4.02
N LEU A 202 2.45 6.87 4.90
CA LEU A 202 1.51 7.93 4.55
C LEU A 202 2.06 8.82 3.43
N ALA A 203 1.16 9.27 2.57
CA ALA A 203 1.45 10.31 1.60
C ALA A 203 1.42 11.67 2.28
N LYS A 204 2.12 12.63 1.69
CA LYS A 204 2.05 14.04 2.02
C LYS A 204 0.60 14.53 1.92
N ALA A 205 0.18 15.29 2.92
CA ALA A 205 -1.07 16.03 2.85
C ALA A 205 -1.13 16.86 1.56
N GLY A 206 -2.20 16.72 0.78
CA GLY A 206 -2.39 17.42 -0.49
C GLY A 206 -1.64 16.83 -1.69
N ALA A 207 -0.92 15.71 -1.53
CA ALA A 207 -0.47 14.90 -2.67
C ALA A 207 -1.64 14.62 -3.62
N VAL A 208 -1.41 14.37 -4.91
CA VAL A 208 -2.44 13.86 -5.84
C VAL A 208 -2.04 12.44 -6.26
N ILE A 209 -2.78 11.47 -5.76
CA ILE A 209 -2.56 10.03 -5.89
C ILE A 209 -3.90 9.49 -6.37
N PRO A 210 -3.93 8.82 -7.52
CA PRO A 210 -5.13 8.15 -7.98
C PRO A 210 -5.63 7.19 -6.90
N LEU A 211 -6.88 7.38 -6.47
CA LEU A 211 -7.52 6.43 -5.56
C LEU A 211 -7.54 5.05 -6.24
N PRO A 212 -7.21 3.96 -5.52
CA PRO A 212 -7.21 2.59 -6.07
C PRO A 212 -8.52 2.17 -6.76
N GLY A 213 -9.64 2.84 -6.47
CA GLY A 213 -10.98 2.53 -6.99
C GLY A 213 -11.53 3.39 -8.13
N ALA A 214 -10.81 4.39 -8.66
CA ALA A 214 -11.37 5.29 -9.69
C ALA A 214 -11.57 4.62 -11.08
N PHE A 215 -11.17 3.36 -11.25
CA PHE A 215 -11.34 2.61 -12.50
C PHE A 215 -12.76 2.09 -12.73
N ALA A 216 -13.69 2.27 -11.77
CA ALA A 216 -15.04 1.69 -11.85
C ALA A 216 -16.08 2.52 -12.66
N ALA A 217 -15.69 3.63 -13.30
CA ALA A 217 -16.62 4.42 -14.11
C ALA A 217 -16.10 4.68 -15.53
N GLY A 218 -15.99 3.60 -16.32
CA GLY A 218 -16.18 3.67 -17.77
C GLY A 218 -14.93 3.66 -18.64
N LEU A 219 -14.75 2.52 -19.32
CA LEU A 219 -14.20 2.26 -20.67
C LEU A 219 -13.06 1.23 -20.72
N PRO A 220 -13.08 0.31 -21.71
CA PRO A 220 -12.17 -0.83 -21.76
C PRO A 220 -10.82 -0.39 -22.32
N ALA A 221 -9.81 -0.20 -21.46
CA ALA A 221 -8.42 -0.05 -21.89
C ALA A 221 -7.75 -1.42 -21.96
N THR A 222 -7.62 -1.88 -23.19
CA THR A 222 -7.03 -3.11 -23.67
C THR A 222 -5.56 -3.30 -23.29
N LEU A 223 -5.25 -4.47 -22.69
CA LEU A 223 -4.20 -5.43 -23.10
C LEU A 223 -2.72 -5.03 -23.31
N LEU A 224 -2.24 -3.83 -22.94
CA LEU A 224 -0.80 -3.53 -22.99
C LEU A 224 -0.22 -3.14 -21.61
N GLY A 225 -0.08 -4.13 -20.73
CA GLY A 225 0.67 -3.99 -19.47
C GLY A 225 1.24 -5.30 -18.92
N ALA A 226 1.06 -6.43 -19.62
CA ALA A 226 1.39 -7.75 -19.11
C ALA A 226 2.87 -8.17 -19.27
N MET A 227 3.79 -7.25 -19.57
CA MET A 227 5.18 -7.61 -19.88
C MET A 227 6.21 -6.67 -19.24
N ALA A 228 6.14 -6.50 -17.92
CA ALA A 228 7.27 -6.01 -17.12
C ALA A 228 7.29 -6.48 -15.65
N MET A 229 6.36 -7.35 -15.21
CA MET A 229 6.36 -7.86 -13.83
C MET A 229 6.08 -9.36 -13.80
N ARG A 230 6.86 -10.10 -14.60
CA ARG A 230 6.85 -11.57 -14.61
C ARG A 230 8.22 -12.13 -14.22
N LEU A 231 8.80 -11.62 -13.13
CA LEU A 231 9.94 -12.26 -12.45
C LEU A 231 9.93 -12.03 -10.92
N ARG A 232 8.79 -12.25 -10.25
CA ARG A 232 8.76 -12.86 -8.90
C ARG A 232 7.33 -13.16 -8.42
N GLN A 233 6.61 -14.02 -9.13
CA GLN A 233 5.67 -14.89 -8.44
C GLN A 233 6.50 -15.89 -7.64
N ARG A 234 6.96 -15.50 -6.45
CA ARG A 234 7.34 -16.50 -5.46
C ARG A 234 6.03 -17.19 -5.09
N ARG A 235 5.93 -18.44 -5.52
CA ARG A 235 4.90 -19.37 -5.07
C ARG A 235 5.04 -19.43 -3.56
N TRP A 236 4.09 -18.83 -2.85
CA TRP A 236 3.86 -19.10 -1.44
C TRP A 236 3.20 -20.48 -1.42
N ALA A 237 4.01 -21.50 -1.17
CA ALA A 237 3.64 -22.90 -1.00
C ALA A 237 4.52 -23.48 0.10
#